data_AF-A0A2E9T310-F1
#
_entry.id   AF-A0A2E9T310-F1
#
_cell.length_a   1.000
_cell.length_b   1.000
_cell.length_c   1.000
_cell.angle_alpha   90.00
_cell.angle_beta   90.00
_cell.angle_gamma   90.00
#
_symmetry.space_group_name_H-M   'P 1'
#
loop_
_entity.id
_entity.type
_entity.pdbx_description
1 polymer ?
#
loop_
_entity_poly.entity_id
_entity_poly.type
_entity_poly.pdbx_seq_one_letter_code
_entity_poly.pdbx_strand_id
1 'polypeptide(L)'
;MAKANYIRHPNPMHRGNPLVEGLGFPLAKQQIHTQCGVSFVEGLDLTGVPEELHGYYTRSSILNLFSLHVVQDEMVEIYEAIRLGIEVSYLGRNPLNDDWQGILAAIEADKDAPLKSLNIRRLNLLENSYTFLISGLSGRGKSSMVKQALEQIEQKIEHTAYSMSDGTMKPCPLTQITYVYVEHHDRVGQKAFLKAILDAIDEATGEQYAYKQRNSSVYELIQTVRKAVVKHHIGALIIDEAQNFAPSSSDFKIGTNEKTSMKFVEELVNTLGVSTIFVGTFSALELFAKEMTITRRTLRAGSLNLASCDVESGFWKNLCHALFNSVRFSAARDSDEALRYKLHDLTAGIPAIAVSVVQATLRFLSYFEASKQTLTASALEHVFLKQFSPLSGPIAALHSMRVRSDYKAYEDLKPMRLLEMVNPKNAHHDVEKLKAVESKAKQMMQEYERDNAKLLRGKVQVIPHKPPRTAYEVDASQESDKMSPDNFLSMLGED
;
A
#
# COMPACT_ATOMS: atom_id res chain seq x y z
N MET A 1 -0.46 17.84 12.41
CA MET A 1 0.75 17.82 13.26
C MET A 1 0.36 17.17 14.56
N ALA A 2 0.78 15.92 14.75
CA ALA A 2 0.52 15.15 15.97
C ALA A 2 1.73 15.18 16.91
N LYS A 3 1.49 15.10 18.21
CA LYS A 3 2.57 14.88 19.19
C LYS A 3 2.91 13.40 19.23
N ALA A 4 4.20 13.07 19.36
CA ALA A 4 4.63 11.68 19.49
C ALA A 4 3.95 11.00 20.70
N ASN A 5 3.36 9.83 20.46
CA ASN A 5 2.82 8.97 21.49
C ASN A 5 3.72 7.73 21.60
N TYR A 6 4.69 7.78 22.54
CA TYR A 6 5.68 6.72 22.66
C TYR A 6 5.10 5.47 23.28
N ILE A 7 5.09 4.40 22.48
CA ILE A 7 4.66 3.08 22.92
C ILE A 7 5.83 2.12 22.76
N ARG A 8 6.22 1.49 23.87
CA ARG A 8 7.34 0.54 23.89
C ARG A 8 7.10 -0.59 22.90
N HIS A 9 7.99 -0.74 21.93
CA HIS A 9 7.76 -1.68 20.84
C HIS A 9 7.96 -3.14 21.30
N PRO A 10 7.08 -4.09 20.92
CA PRO A 10 7.23 -5.49 21.32
C PRO A 10 8.45 -6.18 20.69
N ASN A 11 8.78 -5.89 19.43
CA ASN A 11 10.01 -6.37 18.78
C ASN A 11 11.26 -5.70 19.39
N PRO A 12 12.22 -6.47 19.97
CA PRO A 12 13.45 -5.93 20.55
C PRO A 12 14.28 -5.06 19.59
N MET A 13 14.26 -5.32 18.28
CA MET A 13 15.03 -4.55 17.31
C MET A 13 14.52 -3.12 17.14
N HIS A 14 13.24 -2.87 17.40
CA HIS A 14 12.60 -1.56 17.28
C HIS A 14 12.58 -0.77 18.59
N ARG A 15 12.90 -1.41 19.73
CA ARG A 15 12.81 -0.79 21.06
C ARG A 15 13.84 0.32 21.21
N GLY A 16 13.48 1.34 22.00
CA GLY A 16 14.42 2.41 22.32
C GLY A 16 14.65 3.41 21.19
N ASN A 17 13.87 3.32 20.10
CA ASN A 17 13.94 4.23 18.97
C ASN A 17 12.70 5.16 18.98
N PRO A 18 12.88 6.46 19.26
CA PRO A 18 11.78 7.42 19.28
C PRO A 18 10.99 7.50 17.98
N LEU A 19 11.63 7.29 16.82
CA LEU A 19 10.96 7.36 15.52
C LEU A 19 10.04 6.16 15.25
N VAL A 20 10.31 5.01 15.89
CA VAL A 20 9.44 3.83 15.79
C VAL A 20 8.36 3.88 16.86
N GLU A 21 8.77 4.06 18.12
CA GLU A 21 7.83 4.04 19.25
C GLU A 21 6.88 5.23 19.23
N GLY A 22 7.29 6.38 18.67
CA GLY A 22 6.47 7.58 18.52
C GLY A 22 5.34 7.44 17.51
N LEU A 23 5.40 6.43 16.63
CA LEU A 23 4.33 6.11 15.68
C LEU A 23 3.09 5.50 16.35
N GLY A 24 3.17 5.11 17.62
CA GLY A 24 2.09 4.45 18.35
C GLY A 24 1.75 3.03 17.86
N PHE A 25 0.57 2.54 18.23
CA PHE A 25 0.08 1.25 17.78
C PHE A 25 -0.41 1.33 16.32
N PRO A 26 -0.14 0.31 15.48
CA PRO A 26 -0.81 0.18 14.20
C PRO A 26 -2.31 -0.08 14.40
N LEU A 27 -3.11 0.22 13.39
CA LEU A 27 -4.53 -0.14 13.37
C LEU A 27 -4.69 -1.66 13.31
N ALA A 28 -5.64 -2.19 14.08
CA ALA A 28 -6.09 -3.57 13.94
C ALA A 28 -6.90 -3.75 12.65
N LYS A 29 -6.93 -4.98 12.12
CA LYS A 29 -7.68 -5.35 10.90
C LYS A 29 -9.12 -4.80 10.88
N GLN A 30 -9.86 -4.96 11.98
CA GLN A 30 -11.24 -4.48 12.08
C GLN A 30 -11.32 -2.95 11.98
N GLN A 31 -10.37 -2.23 12.56
CA GLN A 31 -10.33 -0.76 12.51
C GLN A 31 -10.09 -0.29 11.08
N ILE A 32 -9.17 -0.93 10.35
CA ILE A 32 -8.91 -0.64 8.92
C ILE A 32 -10.20 -0.76 8.10
N HIS A 33 -10.95 -1.86 8.27
CA HIS A 33 -12.23 -2.04 7.56
C HIS A 33 -13.28 -0.98 7.90
N THR A 34 -13.32 -0.50 9.14
CA THR A 34 -14.29 0.51 9.56
C THR A 34 -13.90 1.95 9.23
N GLN A 35 -12.60 2.28 9.29
CA GLN A 35 -12.10 3.65 9.19
C GLN A 35 -11.77 4.07 7.75
N CYS A 36 -11.40 3.12 6.89
CA CYS A 36 -11.08 3.40 5.49
C CYS A 36 -12.33 3.39 4.57
N GLY A 37 -13.50 3.05 5.11
CA GLY A 37 -14.76 3.04 4.36
C GLY A 37 -15.36 4.44 4.29
N VAL A 38 -15.71 4.89 3.08
CA VAL A 38 -16.44 6.14 2.86
C VAL A 38 -17.79 5.82 2.27
N SER A 39 -18.83 5.91 3.10
CA SER A 39 -20.21 5.75 2.63
C SER A 39 -20.62 6.90 1.72
N PHE A 40 -21.45 6.59 0.73
CA PHE A 40 -22.10 7.62 -0.05
C PHE A 40 -23.06 8.41 0.85
N VAL A 41 -22.90 9.73 0.88
CA VAL A 41 -23.79 10.62 1.62
C VAL A 41 -24.96 10.98 0.70
N GLU A 42 -26.11 10.34 0.91
CA GLU A 42 -27.38 10.78 0.33
C GLU A 42 -27.84 12.06 1.03
N GLY A 43 -28.11 13.12 0.27
CA GLY A 43 -28.62 14.36 0.83
C GLY A 43 -28.47 15.55 -0.10
N LEU A 44 -29.39 15.68 -1.05
CA LEU A 44 -29.60 16.96 -1.71
C LEU A 44 -30.62 17.74 -0.90
N ASP A 45 -30.19 18.86 -0.32
CA ASP A 45 -31.14 19.87 0.15
C ASP A 45 -31.62 20.67 -1.07
N LEU A 46 -32.85 20.38 -1.50
CA LEU A 46 -33.51 21.08 -2.61
C LEU A 46 -34.44 22.19 -2.11
N THR A 47 -34.39 22.53 -0.81
CA THR A 47 -35.19 23.62 -0.24
C THR A 47 -34.87 24.93 -0.95
N GLY A 48 -35.89 25.56 -1.53
CA GLY A 48 -35.72 26.81 -2.29
C GLY A 48 -35.20 26.64 -3.72
N VAL A 49 -35.00 25.41 -4.20
CA VAL A 49 -34.65 25.13 -5.60
C VAL A 49 -35.92 24.96 -6.43
N PRO A 50 -36.06 25.63 -7.59
CA PRO A 50 -37.18 25.40 -8.52
C PRO A 50 -37.31 23.93 -8.93
N GLU A 51 -38.54 23.39 -8.94
CA GLU A 51 -38.81 21.96 -9.24
C GLU A 51 -38.24 21.52 -10.59
N GLU A 52 -38.30 22.39 -11.60
CA GLU A 52 -37.73 22.16 -12.94
C GLU A 52 -36.21 21.89 -12.94
N LEU A 53 -35.49 22.35 -11.90
CA LEU A 53 -34.05 22.13 -11.74
C LEU A 53 -33.71 20.91 -10.86
N HIS A 54 -34.68 20.31 -10.16
CA HIS A 54 -34.42 19.18 -9.25
C HIS A 54 -33.74 18.01 -9.97
N GLY A 55 -34.19 17.69 -11.20
CA GLY A 55 -33.57 16.62 -11.99
C GLY A 55 -32.09 16.89 -12.34
N TYR A 56 -31.70 18.15 -12.55
CA TYR A 56 -30.30 18.52 -12.77
C TYR A 56 -29.45 18.25 -11.52
N TYR A 57 -29.91 18.70 -10.36
CA TYR A 57 -29.19 18.50 -9.10
C TYR A 57 -29.14 17.03 -8.68
N THR A 58 -30.21 16.25 -8.92
CA THR A 58 -30.18 14.78 -8.75
C THR A 58 -29.09 14.16 -9.60
N ARG A 59 -29.00 14.52 -10.89
CA ARG A 59 -27.90 14.05 -11.77
C ARG A 59 -26.53 14.49 -11.29
N SER A 60 -26.42 15.70 -10.74
CA SER A 60 -25.18 16.19 -10.13
C SER A 60 -24.79 15.35 -8.92
N SER A 61 -25.73 14.99 -8.04
CA SER A 61 -25.44 14.13 -6.88
C SER A 61 -25.04 12.71 -7.27
N ILE A 62 -25.60 12.18 -8.37
CA ILE A 62 -25.18 10.88 -8.92
C ILE A 62 -23.69 10.91 -9.29
N LEU A 63 -23.14 12.06 -9.70
CA LEU A 63 -21.71 12.18 -9.99
C LEU A 63 -20.83 11.96 -8.74
N ASN A 64 -21.35 12.21 -7.55
CA ASN A 64 -20.63 11.99 -6.29
C ASN A 64 -20.42 10.50 -5.98
N LEU A 65 -20.98 9.58 -6.79
CA LEU A 65 -20.68 8.14 -6.68
C LEU A 65 -19.19 7.82 -6.83
N PHE A 66 -18.39 8.68 -7.48
CA PHE A 66 -16.93 8.53 -7.50
C PHE A 66 -16.27 8.70 -6.12
N SER A 67 -16.94 9.37 -5.19
CA SER A 67 -16.47 9.53 -3.81
C SER A 67 -16.86 8.36 -2.89
N LEU A 68 -17.70 7.43 -3.37
CA LEU A 68 -18.02 6.20 -2.63
C LEU A 68 -16.76 5.32 -2.58
N HIS A 69 -16.35 4.94 -1.38
CA HIS A 69 -15.25 4.00 -1.18
C HIS A 69 -15.68 2.84 -0.31
N VAL A 70 -15.73 1.66 -0.93
CA VAL A 70 -15.90 0.39 -0.22
C VAL A 70 -14.51 -0.18 0.03
N VAL A 71 -14.21 -0.50 1.29
CA VAL A 71 -12.92 -1.08 1.67
C VAL A 71 -12.74 -2.42 0.98
N GLN A 72 -11.60 -2.58 0.31
CA GLN A 72 -11.22 -3.81 -0.37
C GLN A 72 -10.58 -4.80 0.62
N ASP A 73 -10.65 -6.09 0.31
CA ASP A 73 -10.09 -7.14 1.16
C ASP A 73 -8.56 -6.98 1.29
N GLU A 74 -7.91 -6.49 0.24
CA GLU A 74 -6.46 -6.28 0.16
C GLU A 74 -5.95 -5.04 0.92
N MET A 75 -6.85 -4.21 1.44
CA MET A 75 -6.50 -2.96 2.14
C MET A 75 -5.60 -3.18 3.36
N VAL A 76 -5.81 -4.29 4.07
CA VAL A 76 -5.05 -4.65 5.28
C VAL A 76 -3.58 -4.86 4.94
N GLU A 77 -3.30 -5.61 3.87
CA GLU A 77 -1.94 -5.89 3.41
C GLU A 77 -1.24 -4.61 2.94
N ILE A 78 -1.97 -3.71 2.26
CA ILE A 78 -1.43 -2.40 1.84
C ILE A 78 -1.04 -1.56 3.06
N TYR A 79 -1.95 -1.43 4.03
CA TYR A 79 -1.68 -0.68 5.26
C TYR A 79 -0.48 -1.26 6.03
N GLU A 80 -0.45 -2.57 6.22
CA GLU A 80 0.66 -3.25 6.90
C GLU A 80 1.98 -3.08 6.15
N ALA A 81 1.97 -3.19 4.82
CA ALA A 81 3.18 -3.00 4.02
C ALA A 81 3.75 -1.58 4.16
N ILE A 82 2.88 -0.55 4.18
CA ILE A 82 3.31 0.83 4.42
C ILE A 82 3.85 0.99 5.83
N ARG A 83 3.12 0.50 6.83
CA ARG A 83 3.50 0.64 8.23
C ARG A 83 4.82 -0.05 8.54
N LEU A 84 4.99 -1.29 8.11
CA LEU A 84 6.22 -2.05 8.27
C LEU A 84 7.38 -1.39 7.51
N GLY A 85 7.13 -0.87 6.31
CA GLY A 85 8.15 -0.13 5.57
C GLY A 85 8.68 1.08 6.33
N ILE A 86 7.80 1.85 6.96
CA ILE A 86 8.18 2.99 7.80
C ILE A 86 9.03 2.53 9.00
N GLU A 87 8.58 1.50 9.73
CA GLU A 87 9.30 0.99 10.91
C GLU A 87 10.69 0.44 10.57
N VAL A 88 10.78 -0.34 9.48
CA VAL A 88 12.04 -0.93 9.01
C VAL A 88 13.05 0.16 8.63
N SER A 89 12.61 1.23 7.95
CA SER A 89 13.50 2.36 7.62
C SER A 89 14.18 2.99 8.85
N TYR A 90 13.52 2.93 10.00
CA TYR A 90 14.01 3.57 11.22
C TYR A 90 14.98 2.71 12.02
N LEU A 91 15.08 1.40 11.77
CA LEU A 91 16.01 0.50 12.47
C LEU A 91 17.45 1.04 12.53
N GLY A 92 17.93 1.63 11.43
CA GLY A 92 19.26 2.23 11.34
C GLY A 92 19.33 3.73 11.67
N ARG A 93 18.23 4.34 12.13
CA ARG A 93 18.06 5.80 12.23
C ARG A 93 17.57 6.22 13.61
N ASN A 94 18.24 5.79 14.66
CA ASN A 94 17.83 6.18 16.01
C ASN A 94 18.42 7.55 16.39
N PRO A 95 17.59 8.60 16.62
CA PRO A 95 18.06 9.94 16.98
C PRO A 95 18.79 10.01 18.33
N LEU A 96 18.72 8.97 19.16
CA LEU A 96 19.42 8.89 20.43
C LEU A 96 20.78 8.18 20.33
N ASN A 97 21.13 7.63 19.17
CA ASN A 97 22.43 7.03 18.93
C ASN A 97 23.44 8.10 18.50
N ASP A 98 24.62 8.09 19.12
CA ASP A 98 25.69 9.06 18.86
C ASP A 98 26.11 9.11 17.38
N ASP A 99 26.19 7.94 16.73
CA ASP A 99 26.48 7.84 15.29
C ASP A 99 25.45 8.60 14.44
N TRP A 100 24.17 8.50 14.80
CA TRP A 100 23.11 9.18 14.07
C TRP A 100 23.13 10.70 14.31
N GLN A 101 23.39 11.11 15.54
CA GLN A 101 23.55 12.52 15.89
C GLN A 101 24.73 13.16 15.15
N GLY A 102 25.85 12.43 14.98
CA GLY A 102 26.97 12.89 14.17
C GLY A 102 26.60 13.15 12.71
N ILE A 103 25.74 12.32 12.12
CA ILE A 103 25.23 12.50 10.75
C ILE A 103 24.34 13.74 10.66
N LEU A 104 23.42 13.91 11.62
CA LEU A 104 22.52 15.07 11.66
C LEU A 104 23.32 16.38 11.78
N ALA A 105 24.29 16.42 12.69
CA ALA A 105 25.17 17.59 12.87
C ALA A 105 25.97 17.90 11.60
N ALA A 106 26.44 16.87 10.90
CA ALA A 106 27.17 17.04 9.65
C ALA A 106 26.29 17.59 8.51
N ILE A 107 25.03 17.13 8.41
CA ILE A 107 24.06 17.65 7.42
C ILE A 107 23.71 19.11 7.72
N GLU A 108 23.57 19.45 9.00
CA GLU A 108 23.27 20.82 9.44
C GLU A 108 24.46 21.76 9.17
N ALA A 109 25.69 21.30 9.39
CA ALA A 109 26.91 22.04 9.06
C ALA A 109 27.07 22.28 7.54
N ASP A 110 26.70 21.30 6.71
CA ASP A 110 26.85 21.37 5.25
C ASP A 110 25.80 22.27 4.56
N LYS A 111 24.76 22.76 5.26
CA LYS A 111 23.68 23.63 4.75
C LYS A 111 23.38 23.44 3.24
N ASP A 112 23.60 24.50 2.45
CA ASP A 112 23.38 24.59 1.00
C ASP A 112 24.58 24.12 0.15
N ALA A 113 25.72 23.78 0.76
CA ALA A 113 26.85 23.26 0.02
C ALA A 113 26.58 21.81 -0.43
N PRO A 114 26.92 21.41 -1.67
CA PRO A 114 26.89 20.00 -2.06
C PRO A 114 27.73 19.20 -1.07
N LEU A 115 27.20 18.09 -0.53
CA LEU A 115 27.90 17.21 0.41
C LEU A 115 29.27 16.84 -0.16
N LYS A 116 30.33 17.53 0.26
CA LYS A 116 31.61 17.43 -0.45
C LYS A 116 32.36 16.15 -0.09
N SER A 117 32.13 15.53 1.06
CA SER A 117 32.92 14.36 1.48
C SER A 117 32.52 13.74 2.82
N LEU A 118 31.25 13.79 3.24
CA LEU A 118 30.86 13.15 4.50
C LEU A 118 30.49 11.68 4.29
N ASN A 119 30.95 10.85 5.23
CA ASN A 119 30.82 9.39 5.35
C ASN A 119 29.37 8.85 5.33
N ILE A 120 28.38 9.60 4.82
CA ILE A 120 27.00 9.14 4.60
C ILE A 120 26.98 7.95 3.63
N ARG A 121 27.98 7.82 2.72
CA ARG A 121 28.16 6.60 1.88
C ARG A 121 28.47 5.33 2.69
N ARG A 122 29.01 5.43 3.92
CA ARG A 122 29.28 4.29 4.82
C ARG A 122 28.10 3.94 5.73
N LEU A 123 27.02 4.71 5.70
CA LEU A 123 25.85 4.34 6.47
C LEU A 123 25.22 3.14 5.79
N ASN A 124 25.17 2.02 6.51
CA ASN A 124 24.44 0.81 6.14
C ASN A 124 22.90 1.05 6.12
N LEU A 125 22.43 2.20 5.65
CA LEU A 125 21.01 2.52 5.45
C LEU A 125 20.32 1.52 4.52
N LEU A 126 21.11 0.83 3.68
CA LEU A 126 20.66 -0.24 2.78
C LEU A 126 20.29 -1.54 3.49
N GLU A 127 20.85 -1.81 4.68
CA GLU A 127 20.56 -3.07 5.38
C GLU A 127 19.11 -3.12 5.84
N ASN A 128 18.50 -1.95 6.07
CA ASN A 128 17.14 -1.77 6.57
C ASN A 128 16.23 -1.06 5.56
N SER A 129 16.32 -1.41 4.27
CA SER A 129 15.37 -0.93 3.25
C SER A 129 14.27 -1.96 2.99
N TYR A 130 13.01 -1.52 3.09
CA TYR A 130 11.83 -2.29 2.73
C TYR A 130 11.32 -1.81 1.38
N THR A 131 11.28 -2.68 0.39
CA THR A 131 10.74 -2.33 -0.92
C THR A 131 9.64 -3.29 -1.32
N PHE A 132 8.49 -2.72 -1.70
CA PHE A 132 7.24 -3.43 -1.95
C PHE A 132 6.57 -2.89 -3.21
N LEU A 133 5.96 -3.77 -4.01
CA LEU A 133 5.26 -3.40 -5.24
C LEU A 133 3.78 -3.76 -5.13
N ILE A 134 2.93 -2.76 -5.34
CA ILE A 134 1.48 -2.91 -5.52
C ILE A 134 1.22 -2.76 -7.02
N SER A 135 0.97 -3.87 -7.69
CA SER A 135 0.68 -3.90 -9.13
C SER A 135 -0.75 -4.35 -9.40
N GLY A 136 -1.36 -3.93 -10.51
CA GLY A 136 -2.71 -4.36 -10.84
C GLY A 136 -3.34 -3.68 -12.03
N LEU A 137 -4.53 -4.12 -12.43
CA LEU A 137 -5.29 -3.50 -13.53
C LEU A 137 -5.56 -2.01 -13.25
N SER A 138 -5.60 -1.21 -14.32
CA SER A 138 -6.09 0.17 -14.22
C SER A 138 -7.54 0.18 -13.72
N GLY A 139 -7.89 1.11 -12.84
CA GLY A 139 -9.22 1.19 -12.25
C GLY A 139 -9.55 0.16 -11.15
N ARG A 140 -8.58 -0.65 -10.69
CA ARG A 140 -8.76 -1.58 -9.54
C ARG A 140 -8.76 -0.89 -8.17
N GLY A 141 -8.40 0.40 -8.09
CA GLY A 141 -8.42 1.21 -6.86
C GLY A 141 -7.11 1.23 -6.08
N LYS A 142 -5.97 0.92 -6.72
CA LYS A 142 -4.64 0.84 -6.07
C LYS A 142 -4.26 2.16 -5.38
N SER A 143 -4.22 3.25 -6.13
CA SER A 143 -3.87 4.58 -5.64
C SER A 143 -4.82 5.06 -4.54
N SER A 144 -6.14 4.79 -4.71
CA SER A 144 -7.15 5.11 -3.70
C SER A 144 -6.88 4.36 -2.39
N MET A 145 -6.63 3.05 -2.43
CA MET A 145 -6.32 2.27 -1.22
C MET A 145 -5.04 2.77 -0.54
N VAL A 146 -4.00 3.08 -1.32
CA VAL A 146 -2.75 3.59 -0.76
C VAL A 146 -2.97 4.95 -0.09
N LYS A 147 -3.66 5.88 -0.73
CA LYS A 147 -3.99 7.19 -0.14
C LYS A 147 -4.83 7.04 1.13
N GLN A 148 -5.83 6.17 1.12
CA GLN A 148 -6.64 5.87 2.32
C GLN A 148 -5.82 5.26 3.46
N ALA A 149 -4.82 4.43 3.14
CA ALA A 149 -3.95 3.82 4.16
C ALA A 149 -3.03 4.88 4.77
N LEU A 150 -2.53 5.79 3.93
CA LEU A 150 -1.70 6.93 4.37
C LEU A 150 -2.49 7.91 5.24
N GLU A 151 -3.78 8.15 4.97
CA GLU A 151 -4.66 8.97 5.82
C GLU A 151 -4.78 8.42 7.25
N GLN A 152 -4.55 7.11 7.46
CA GLN A 152 -4.55 6.48 8.79
C GLN A 152 -3.20 6.55 9.51
N ILE A 153 -2.19 7.17 8.90
CA ILE A 153 -0.84 7.28 9.43
C ILE A 153 -0.52 8.77 9.56
N GLU A 154 -0.18 9.21 10.76
CA GLU A 154 0.23 10.60 10.98
C GLU A 154 1.47 10.92 10.12
N GLN A 155 1.32 11.82 9.15
CA GLN A 155 2.42 12.17 8.24
C GLN A 155 3.53 12.94 8.97
N LYS A 156 3.16 13.82 9.91
CA LYS A 156 4.09 14.71 10.63
C LYS A 156 3.93 14.56 12.14
N ILE A 157 4.95 14.00 12.77
CA ILE A 157 5.02 13.71 14.20
C ILE A 157 6.10 14.56 14.85
N GLU A 158 5.78 15.15 15.99
CA GLU A 158 6.67 16.08 16.70
C GLU A 158 7.13 15.48 18.01
N HIS A 159 8.45 15.47 18.18
CA HIS A 159 9.13 14.90 19.32
C HIS A 159 9.73 16.03 20.15
N THR A 160 9.65 15.91 21.47
CA THR A 160 10.20 16.91 22.41
C THR A 160 11.17 16.26 23.39
N ALA A 161 10.74 15.18 24.03
CA ALA A 161 11.55 14.37 24.93
C ALA A 161 11.12 12.90 24.85
N TYR A 162 12.04 11.98 25.09
CA TYR A 162 11.81 10.54 25.06
C TYR A 162 12.19 9.92 26.41
N SER A 163 11.38 8.98 26.90
CA SER A 163 11.64 8.25 28.13
C SER A 163 12.44 6.98 27.83
N MET A 164 13.65 6.92 28.36
CA MET A 164 14.53 5.76 28.24
C MET A 164 14.05 4.61 29.14
N SER A 165 14.59 3.40 28.91
CA SER A 165 14.20 2.21 29.69
C SER A 165 14.54 2.27 31.18
N ASP A 166 15.49 3.12 31.57
CA ASP A 166 15.87 3.38 32.96
C ASP A 166 15.00 4.47 33.63
N GLY A 167 14.00 5.00 32.91
CA GLY A 167 13.12 6.07 33.37
C GLY A 167 13.68 7.47 33.18
N THR A 168 14.90 7.63 32.65
CA THR A 168 15.47 8.95 32.36
C THR A 168 14.78 9.59 31.16
N MET A 169 14.57 10.90 31.23
CA MET A 169 14.04 11.69 30.10
C MET A 169 15.19 12.29 29.31
N LYS A 170 15.31 11.93 28.03
CA LYS A 170 16.27 12.54 27.10
C LYS A 170 15.56 13.57 26.21
N PRO A 171 16.11 14.79 26.04
CA PRO A 171 15.64 15.72 25.01
C PRO A 171 15.72 15.07 23.62
N CYS A 172 14.65 15.22 22.85
CA CYS A 172 14.56 14.70 21.49
C CYS A 172 13.75 15.69 20.61
N PRO A 173 14.15 16.97 20.49
CA PRO A 173 13.44 17.95 19.69
C PRO A 173 13.69 17.66 18.20
N LEU A 174 12.72 17.04 17.54
CA LEU A 174 12.77 16.80 16.09
C LEU A 174 11.38 16.67 15.51
N THR A 175 11.29 16.93 14.21
CA THR A 175 10.12 16.68 13.39
C THR A 175 10.37 15.41 12.56
N GLN A 176 9.48 14.43 12.71
CA GLN A 176 9.48 13.19 11.93
C GLN A 176 8.44 13.28 10.83
N ILE A 177 8.85 13.01 9.60
CA ILE A 177 7.96 12.78 8.46
C ILE A 177 7.85 11.28 8.22
N THR A 178 6.68 10.68 8.41
CA THR A 178 6.53 9.22 8.32
C THR A 178 6.55 8.75 6.86
N TYR A 179 5.98 9.53 5.94
CA TYR A 179 5.98 9.20 4.52
C TYR A 179 5.95 10.43 3.60
N VAL A 180 6.42 10.23 2.38
CA VAL A 180 6.23 11.15 1.24
C VAL A 180 5.59 10.37 0.11
N TYR A 181 4.53 10.94 -0.48
CA TYR A 181 3.82 10.38 -1.62
C TYR A 181 4.12 11.19 -2.87
N VAL A 182 4.51 10.52 -3.95
CA VAL A 182 4.81 11.15 -5.25
C VAL A 182 4.11 10.38 -6.35
N GLU A 183 3.36 11.09 -7.17
CA GLU A 183 2.78 10.53 -8.39
C GLU A 183 3.73 10.81 -9.55
N HIS A 184 4.25 9.75 -10.19
CA HIS A 184 5.15 9.90 -11.32
C HIS A 184 4.34 10.16 -12.60
N HIS A 185 3.86 11.40 -12.76
CA HIS A 185 3.08 11.79 -13.94
C HIS A 185 3.92 11.81 -15.22
N ASP A 186 3.37 11.24 -16.29
CA ASP A 186 3.98 11.16 -17.63
C ASP A 186 5.43 10.65 -17.63
N ARG A 187 6.01 10.39 -18.80
CA ARG A 187 7.42 9.93 -18.91
C ARG A 187 8.39 11.09 -18.73
N VAL A 188 8.23 11.83 -17.63
CA VAL A 188 9.08 12.96 -17.26
C VAL A 188 10.48 12.47 -16.91
N GLY A 189 11.49 13.25 -17.30
CA GLY A 189 12.89 12.87 -17.06
C GLY A 189 13.28 12.89 -15.58
N GLN A 190 14.44 12.30 -15.28
CA GLN A 190 14.94 12.11 -13.91
C GLN A 190 14.90 13.40 -13.07
N LYS A 191 15.24 14.54 -13.69
CA LYS A 191 15.22 15.85 -13.05
C LYS A 191 13.82 16.28 -12.58
N ALA A 192 12.80 16.05 -13.40
CA ALA A 192 11.42 16.39 -13.06
C ALA A 192 10.89 15.48 -11.96
N PHE A 193 11.20 14.19 -11.99
CA PHE A 193 10.84 13.26 -10.92
C PHE A 193 11.49 13.63 -9.57
N LEU A 194 12.79 13.97 -9.56
CA LEU A 194 13.46 14.42 -8.34
C LEU A 194 12.87 15.74 -7.80
N LYS A 195 12.46 16.65 -8.69
CA LYS A 195 11.76 17.87 -8.28
C LYS A 195 10.40 17.57 -7.65
N ALA A 196 9.62 16.65 -8.24
CA ALA A 196 8.35 16.21 -7.65
C ALA A 196 8.54 15.60 -6.25
N ILE A 197 9.64 14.87 -6.02
CA ILE A 197 10.00 14.41 -4.66
C ILE A 197 10.28 15.60 -3.74
N LEU A 198 11.05 16.60 -4.18
CA LEU A 198 11.34 17.78 -3.37
C LEU A 198 10.07 18.62 -3.10
N ASP A 199 9.17 18.75 -4.07
CA ASP A 199 7.88 19.45 -3.91
C ASP A 199 7.01 18.74 -2.86
N ALA A 200 6.94 17.41 -2.89
CA ALA A 200 6.20 16.62 -1.89
C ALA A 200 6.84 16.70 -0.49
N ILE A 201 8.17 16.81 -0.40
CA ILE A 201 8.87 17.08 0.86
C ILE A 201 8.56 18.50 1.35
N ASP A 202 8.59 19.49 0.47
CA ASP A 202 8.27 20.89 0.79
C ASP A 202 6.84 21.01 1.34
N GLU A 203 5.87 20.30 0.75
CA GLU A 203 4.50 20.22 1.24
C GLU A 203 4.41 19.59 2.64
N ALA A 204 5.10 18.48 2.88
CA ALA A 204 5.08 17.78 4.17
C ALA A 204 5.78 18.56 5.30
N THR A 205 6.81 19.35 4.97
CA THR A 205 7.70 19.99 5.94
C THR A 205 7.46 21.49 6.10
N GLY A 206 6.97 22.16 5.06
CA GLY A 206 6.89 23.62 4.94
C GLY A 206 8.19 24.27 4.44
N GLU A 207 9.17 23.48 4.00
CA GLU A 207 10.45 23.96 3.44
C GLU A 207 10.30 24.39 1.97
N GLN A 208 11.41 24.79 1.33
CA GLN A 208 11.45 25.27 -0.06
C GLN A 208 12.64 24.70 -0.85
N TYR A 209 12.92 23.40 -0.70
CA TYR A 209 13.98 22.70 -1.41
C TYR A 209 13.82 22.78 -2.93
N ALA A 210 12.62 22.53 -3.47
CA ALA A 210 12.39 22.48 -4.91
C ALA A 210 12.68 23.83 -5.58
N TYR A 211 12.22 24.92 -4.96
CA TYR A 211 12.48 26.29 -5.42
C TYR A 211 13.99 26.64 -5.40
N LYS A 212 14.69 26.25 -4.32
CA LYS A 212 16.14 26.47 -4.17
C LYS A 212 16.95 25.69 -5.22
N GLN A 213 16.52 24.48 -5.55
CA GLN A 213 17.23 23.58 -6.48
C GLN A 213 16.71 23.63 -7.94
N ARG A 214 15.99 24.69 -8.33
CA ARG A 214 15.36 24.80 -9.66
C ARG A 214 16.33 24.61 -10.83
N ASN A 215 17.59 25.03 -10.68
CA ASN A 215 18.63 25.01 -11.71
C ASN A 215 19.65 23.87 -11.54
N SER A 216 19.48 23.02 -10.54
CA SER A 216 20.47 22.01 -10.16
C SER A 216 20.53 20.84 -11.14
N SER A 217 21.68 20.19 -11.20
CA SER A 217 21.89 18.92 -11.93
C SER A 217 21.17 17.76 -11.25
N VAL A 218 21.01 16.64 -11.94
CA VAL A 218 20.41 15.41 -11.38
C VAL A 218 21.16 14.95 -10.14
N TYR A 219 22.50 14.97 -10.18
CA TYR A 219 23.33 14.58 -9.04
C TYR A 219 23.09 15.47 -7.81
N GLU A 220 23.05 16.79 -7.98
CA GLU A 220 22.76 17.74 -6.90
C GLU A 220 21.36 17.57 -6.32
N LEU A 221 20.38 17.26 -7.18
CA LEU A 221 19.02 16.96 -6.75
C LEU A 221 18.95 15.68 -5.90
N ILE A 222 19.61 14.60 -6.33
CA ILE A 222 19.71 13.35 -5.53
C ILE A 222 20.33 13.65 -4.16
N GLN A 223 21.41 14.43 -4.09
CA GLN A 223 22.02 14.81 -2.81
C GLN A 223 21.07 15.65 -1.95
N THR A 224 20.29 16.55 -2.56
CA THR A 224 19.32 17.36 -1.82
C THR A 224 18.19 16.51 -1.26
N VAL A 225 17.60 15.62 -2.07
CA VAL A 225 16.58 14.66 -1.60
C VAL A 225 17.13 13.83 -0.46
N ARG A 226 18.36 13.32 -0.58
CA ARG A 226 19.02 12.53 0.47
C ARG A 226 19.19 13.32 1.77
N LYS A 227 19.64 14.58 1.69
CA LYS A 227 19.75 15.47 2.86
C LYS A 227 18.39 15.67 3.52
N ALA A 228 17.36 15.95 2.74
CA ALA A 228 16.02 16.18 3.24
C ALA A 228 15.44 14.92 3.92
N VAL A 229 15.64 13.74 3.32
CA VAL A 229 15.29 12.43 3.89
C VAL A 229 15.88 12.23 5.28
N VAL A 230 17.17 12.53 5.44
CA VAL A 230 17.85 12.36 6.73
C VAL A 230 17.44 13.44 7.73
N LYS A 231 17.41 14.71 7.30
CA LYS A 231 17.05 15.86 8.16
C LYS A 231 15.65 15.73 8.74
N HIS A 232 14.68 15.32 7.93
CA HIS A 232 13.26 15.24 8.31
C HIS A 232 12.84 13.84 8.73
N HIS A 233 13.79 12.92 8.91
CA HIS A 233 13.54 11.55 9.31
C HIS A 233 12.46 10.85 8.46
N ILE A 234 12.53 11.01 7.13
CA ILE A 234 11.53 10.47 6.20
C ILE A 234 11.52 8.95 6.29
N GLY A 235 10.38 8.37 6.67
CA GLY A 235 10.21 6.93 6.90
C GLY A 235 9.96 6.11 5.64
N ALA A 236 9.17 6.61 4.69
CA ALA A 236 8.89 5.89 3.45
C ALA A 236 8.71 6.85 2.25
N LEU A 237 9.07 6.38 1.07
CA LEU A 237 8.77 7.02 -0.22
C LEU A 237 7.77 6.17 -0.99
N ILE A 238 6.57 6.69 -1.21
CA ILE A 238 5.54 6.04 -2.03
C ILE A 238 5.60 6.65 -3.43
N ILE A 239 5.80 5.81 -4.44
CA ILE A 239 5.90 6.21 -5.84
C ILE A 239 4.74 5.57 -6.58
N ASP A 240 3.74 6.38 -6.93
CA ASP A 240 2.61 5.96 -7.76
C ASP A 240 2.91 6.15 -9.25
N GLU A 241 2.15 5.46 -10.09
CA GLU A 241 2.31 5.40 -11.54
C GLU A 241 3.70 4.87 -11.97
N ALA A 242 4.24 3.90 -11.22
CA ALA A 242 5.57 3.33 -11.41
C ALA A 242 5.81 2.70 -12.80
N GLN A 243 4.75 2.40 -13.56
CA GLN A 243 4.90 1.96 -14.95
C GLN A 243 5.49 3.04 -15.87
N ASN A 244 5.49 4.31 -15.48
CA ASN A 244 6.11 5.38 -16.25
C ASN A 244 7.64 5.30 -16.30
N PHE A 245 8.25 4.44 -15.47
CA PHE A 245 9.66 4.04 -15.59
C PHE A 245 9.93 3.02 -16.71
N ALA A 246 8.88 2.45 -17.33
CA ALA A 246 9.05 1.43 -18.37
C ALA A 246 9.48 2.05 -19.72
N PRO A 247 10.38 1.39 -20.47
CA PRO A 247 10.80 1.86 -21.79
C PRO A 247 9.64 1.85 -22.81
N SER A 248 9.64 2.80 -23.75
CA SER A 248 8.66 2.83 -24.85
C SER A 248 9.02 1.89 -25.98
N SER A 249 8.02 1.33 -26.65
CA SER A 249 8.18 0.79 -28.02
C SER A 249 8.33 1.89 -29.08
N SER A 250 8.04 3.16 -28.77
CA SER A 250 8.22 4.32 -29.67
C SER A 250 9.59 5.00 -29.54
N ASP A 251 10.66 4.20 -29.58
CA ASP A 251 12.05 4.65 -29.53
C ASP A 251 12.51 5.36 -30.83
N PHE A 252 11.87 6.47 -31.21
CA PHE A 252 12.40 7.29 -32.31
C PHE A 252 12.58 8.78 -32.06
N LYS A 253 12.07 9.41 -30.98
CA LYS A 253 12.18 10.89 -30.86
C LYS A 253 12.28 11.48 -29.45
N ILE A 254 12.97 10.83 -28.51
CA ILE A 254 13.35 11.51 -27.26
C ILE A 254 14.83 11.22 -27.00
N GLY A 255 15.63 12.28 -26.92
CA GLY A 255 17.09 12.22 -26.81
C GLY A 255 17.56 11.28 -25.71
N THR A 256 18.70 10.65 -25.97
CA THR A 256 19.35 9.57 -25.21
C THR A 256 19.72 9.89 -23.75
N ASN A 257 19.48 11.11 -23.24
CA ASN A 257 20.11 11.59 -22.01
C ASN A 257 19.18 11.84 -20.79
N GLU A 258 17.86 11.64 -20.85
CA GLU A 258 17.00 11.96 -19.69
C GLU A 258 15.81 11.02 -19.45
N LYS A 259 15.81 9.76 -19.93
CA LYS A 259 14.73 8.82 -19.57
C LYS A 259 14.93 8.28 -18.14
N THR A 260 13.90 8.39 -17.31
CA THR A 260 13.87 7.80 -15.97
C THR A 260 13.81 6.28 -16.11
N SER A 261 14.91 5.61 -15.81
CA SER A 261 15.06 4.16 -15.99
C SER A 261 14.95 3.45 -14.65
N MET A 262 14.70 2.14 -14.67
CA MET A 262 14.67 1.34 -13.45
C MET A 262 16.03 1.30 -12.74
N LYS A 263 17.15 1.38 -13.48
CA LYS A 263 18.48 1.57 -12.91
C LYS A 263 18.62 2.87 -12.11
N PHE A 264 18.02 3.97 -12.60
CA PHE A 264 18.01 5.23 -11.86
C PHE A 264 17.17 5.11 -10.59
N VAL A 265 16.01 4.45 -10.66
CA VAL A 265 15.17 4.20 -9.49
C VAL A 265 15.91 3.34 -8.46
N GLU A 266 16.60 2.30 -8.89
CA GLU A 266 17.46 1.48 -8.02
C GLU A 266 18.56 2.31 -7.37
N GLU A 267 19.31 3.11 -8.15
CA GLU A 267 20.35 4.01 -7.64
C GLU A 267 19.77 5.01 -6.63
N LEU A 268 18.59 5.56 -6.90
CA LEU A 268 17.89 6.47 -6.01
C LEU A 268 17.52 5.78 -4.70
N VAL A 269 16.80 4.67 -4.74
CA VAL A 269 16.40 3.90 -3.54
C VAL A 269 17.64 3.53 -2.71
N ASN A 270 18.69 3.07 -3.38
CA ASN A 270 19.94 2.71 -2.72
C ASN A 270 20.64 3.91 -2.07
N THR A 271 20.57 5.07 -2.72
CA THR A 271 21.19 6.29 -2.20
C THR A 271 20.41 6.90 -1.04
N LEU A 272 19.08 6.91 -1.13
CA LEU A 272 18.20 7.48 -0.11
C LEU A 272 18.13 6.59 1.14
N GLY A 273 18.22 5.27 0.97
CA GLY A 273 18.20 4.31 2.07
C GLY A 273 16.88 4.32 2.86
N VAL A 274 15.79 4.74 2.23
CA VAL A 274 14.42 4.68 2.75
C VAL A 274 13.67 3.53 2.12
N SER A 275 12.75 2.96 2.88
CA SER A 275 11.73 2.07 2.35
C SER A 275 10.94 2.74 1.24
N THR A 276 10.71 1.99 0.16
CA THR A 276 10.08 2.51 -1.04
C THR A 276 8.93 1.60 -1.45
N ILE A 277 7.76 2.19 -1.71
CA ILE A 277 6.57 1.44 -2.11
C ILE A 277 6.18 1.91 -3.50
N PHE A 278 6.24 1.00 -4.46
CA PHE A 278 5.86 1.26 -5.83
C PHE A 278 4.40 0.88 -6.04
N VAL A 279 3.64 1.76 -6.68
CA VAL A 279 2.25 1.53 -7.08
C VAL A 279 2.19 1.72 -8.59
N GLY A 280 1.59 0.76 -9.31
CA GLY A 280 1.54 0.86 -10.77
C GLY A 280 0.74 -0.24 -11.45
N THR A 281 0.66 -0.18 -12.77
CA THR A 281 0.00 -1.24 -13.55
C THR A 281 0.84 -2.51 -13.62
N PHE A 282 0.32 -3.58 -14.21
CA PHE A 282 1.14 -4.78 -14.46
C PHE A 282 2.34 -4.52 -15.40
N SER A 283 2.35 -3.41 -16.14
CA SER A 283 3.54 -2.95 -16.87
C SER A 283 4.71 -2.63 -15.93
N ALA A 284 4.42 -2.10 -14.74
CA ALA A 284 5.43 -1.92 -13.70
C ALA A 284 5.95 -3.28 -13.22
N LEU A 285 5.07 -4.25 -12.95
CA LEU A 285 5.46 -5.61 -12.58
C LEU A 285 6.38 -6.26 -13.65
N GLU A 286 6.07 -6.08 -14.93
CA GLU A 286 6.90 -6.56 -16.02
C GLU A 286 8.29 -5.91 -16.06
N LEU A 287 8.35 -4.60 -15.83
CA LEU A 287 9.60 -3.86 -15.71
C LEU A 287 10.46 -4.42 -14.56
N PHE A 288 9.86 -4.58 -13.37
CA PHE A 288 10.54 -5.13 -12.21
C PHE A 288 10.97 -6.57 -12.43
N ALA A 289 10.18 -7.42 -13.08
CA ALA A 289 10.50 -8.84 -13.31
C ALA A 289 11.63 -9.05 -14.32
N LYS A 290 11.74 -8.20 -15.36
CA LYS A 290 12.80 -8.29 -16.38
C LYS A 290 14.19 -7.99 -15.82
N GLU A 291 14.28 -7.15 -14.80
CA GLU A 291 15.54 -6.79 -14.17
C GLU A 291 15.83 -7.69 -12.95
N MET A 292 15.90 -9.02 -13.15
CA MET A 292 15.97 -10.07 -12.10
C MET A 292 17.01 -9.86 -10.98
N THR A 293 18.12 -9.17 -11.22
CA THR A 293 19.12 -8.84 -10.20
C THR A 293 18.61 -7.76 -9.23
N ILE A 294 17.77 -6.87 -9.74
CA ILE A 294 17.15 -5.72 -9.08
C ILE A 294 15.89 -6.21 -8.37
N THR A 295 15.04 -7.03 -9.00
CA THR A 295 13.81 -7.59 -8.39
C THR A 295 14.03 -8.29 -7.04
N ARG A 296 15.10 -9.09 -6.91
CA ARG A 296 15.41 -9.79 -5.63
C ARG A 296 15.86 -8.85 -4.51
N ARG A 297 16.46 -7.71 -4.85
CA ARG A 297 16.90 -6.67 -3.89
C ARG A 297 15.86 -5.58 -3.67
N THR A 298 14.93 -5.42 -4.62
CA THR A 298 13.91 -4.36 -4.70
C THR A 298 12.51 -4.89 -4.37
N LEU A 299 12.29 -6.20 -4.21
CA LEU A 299 11.05 -6.76 -3.64
C LEU A 299 11.36 -7.59 -2.40
N ARG A 300 12.21 -7.09 -1.49
CA ARG A 300 12.60 -7.80 -0.26
C ARG A 300 11.39 -8.15 0.61
N ALA A 301 10.32 -7.38 0.48
CA ALA A 301 9.08 -7.56 1.23
C ALA A 301 7.94 -8.22 0.45
N GLY A 302 8.15 -8.51 -0.84
CA GLY A 302 7.13 -9.11 -1.71
C GLY A 302 6.41 -8.11 -2.61
N SER A 303 5.27 -8.56 -3.15
CA SER A 303 4.43 -7.78 -4.06
C SER A 303 2.98 -8.20 -3.94
N LEU A 304 2.07 -7.24 -4.08
CA LEU A 304 0.64 -7.45 -4.14
C LEU A 304 0.14 -7.26 -5.58
N ASN A 305 -0.58 -8.26 -6.10
CA ASN A 305 -1.09 -8.26 -7.48
C ASN A 305 -2.61 -8.19 -7.50
N LEU A 306 -3.13 -7.03 -7.89
CA LEU A 306 -4.55 -6.69 -7.90
C LEU A 306 -5.15 -6.91 -9.29
N ALA A 307 -5.60 -8.14 -9.54
CA ALA A 307 -6.35 -8.52 -10.73
C ALA A 307 -7.83 -8.09 -10.64
N SER A 308 -8.68 -8.54 -11.58
CA SER A 308 -10.12 -8.31 -11.52
C SER A 308 -10.76 -8.88 -10.24
N CYS A 309 -11.83 -8.23 -9.77
CA CYS A 309 -12.55 -8.71 -8.61
C CYS A 309 -13.35 -9.96 -8.97
N ASP A 310 -13.32 -10.96 -8.11
CA ASP A 310 -14.22 -12.10 -8.22
C ASP A 310 -15.66 -11.66 -7.92
N VAL A 311 -16.63 -12.14 -8.71
CA VAL A 311 -18.05 -11.77 -8.57
C VAL A 311 -18.64 -12.18 -7.22
N GLU A 312 -18.06 -13.17 -6.57
CA GLU A 312 -18.45 -13.67 -5.25
C GLU A 312 -17.63 -13.07 -4.10
N SER A 313 -16.63 -12.24 -4.38
CA SER A 313 -15.82 -11.56 -3.36
C SER A 313 -16.66 -10.66 -2.45
N GLY A 314 -16.24 -10.54 -1.18
CA GLY A 314 -16.91 -9.69 -0.20
C GLY A 314 -16.94 -8.23 -0.64
N PHE A 315 -15.79 -7.74 -1.12
CA PHE A 315 -15.67 -6.41 -1.71
C PHE A 315 -16.66 -6.17 -2.87
N TRP A 316 -16.72 -7.05 -3.87
CA TRP A 316 -17.58 -6.84 -5.05
C TRP A 316 -19.07 -6.80 -4.67
N LYS A 317 -19.49 -7.69 -3.77
CA LYS A 317 -20.86 -7.70 -3.22
C LYS A 317 -21.19 -6.39 -2.51
N ASN A 318 -20.29 -5.91 -1.65
CA ASN A 318 -20.48 -4.67 -0.91
C ASN A 318 -20.49 -3.44 -1.83
N LEU A 319 -19.61 -3.42 -2.86
CA LEU A 319 -19.58 -2.37 -3.88
C LEU A 319 -20.89 -2.32 -4.66
N CYS A 320 -21.35 -3.45 -5.19
CA CYS A 320 -22.60 -3.53 -5.93
C CYS A 320 -23.79 -3.11 -5.07
N HIS A 321 -23.86 -3.59 -3.83
CA HIS A 321 -24.90 -3.21 -2.90
C HIS A 321 -24.88 -1.69 -2.62
N ALA A 322 -23.71 -1.10 -2.38
CA ALA A 322 -23.60 0.34 -2.16
C ALA A 322 -23.99 1.15 -3.41
N LEU A 323 -23.61 0.70 -4.61
CA LEU A 323 -23.93 1.36 -5.88
C LEU A 323 -25.41 1.27 -6.25
N PHE A 324 -26.05 0.12 -6.06
CA PHE A 324 -27.47 -0.04 -6.41
C PHE A 324 -28.39 0.67 -5.42
N ASN A 325 -27.91 0.90 -4.19
CA ASN A 325 -28.65 1.58 -3.13
C ASN A 325 -28.21 3.03 -2.91
N SER A 326 -27.32 3.58 -3.75
CA SER A 326 -26.83 4.97 -3.60
C SER A 326 -27.86 6.02 -3.99
N VAL A 327 -28.85 5.65 -4.79
CA VAL A 327 -29.94 6.52 -5.20
C VAL A 327 -31.22 5.70 -5.21
N ARG A 328 -32.21 6.16 -4.45
CA ARG A 328 -33.52 5.51 -4.41
C ARG A 328 -34.40 6.01 -5.56
N PHE A 329 -34.64 5.14 -6.54
CA PHE A 329 -35.75 5.31 -7.46
C PHE A 329 -37.01 4.67 -6.87
N SER A 330 -38.19 5.21 -7.20
CA SER A 330 -39.49 4.75 -6.71
C SER A 330 -39.96 3.43 -7.33
N ALA A 331 -39.37 3.01 -8.46
CA ALA A 331 -39.78 1.81 -9.19
C ALA A 331 -39.07 0.56 -8.65
N ALA A 332 -39.71 -0.60 -8.80
CA ALA A 332 -39.09 -1.89 -8.54
C ALA A 332 -37.81 -2.05 -9.39
N ARG A 333 -36.79 -2.76 -8.87
CA ARG A 333 -35.55 -3.09 -9.59
C ARG A 333 -35.38 -4.60 -9.71
N ASP A 334 -34.51 -5.03 -10.64
CA ASP A 334 -34.07 -6.43 -10.69
C ASP A 334 -33.35 -6.82 -9.38
N SER A 335 -33.24 -8.13 -9.11
CA SER A 335 -32.54 -8.59 -7.91
C SER A 335 -31.07 -8.12 -7.89
N ASP A 336 -30.55 -7.82 -6.70
CA ASP A 336 -29.14 -7.44 -6.50
C ASP A 336 -28.18 -8.48 -7.08
N GLU A 337 -28.59 -9.75 -7.08
CA GLU A 337 -27.85 -10.84 -7.71
C GLU A 337 -27.78 -10.71 -9.23
N ALA A 338 -28.93 -10.53 -9.90
CA ALA A 338 -28.98 -10.38 -11.35
C ALA A 338 -28.19 -9.15 -11.81
N LEU A 339 -28.36 -8.02 -11.11
CA LEU A 339 -27.60 -6.79 -11.37
C LEU A 339 -26.10 -6.97 -11.13
N ARG A 340 -25.69 -7.65 -10.05
CA ARG A 340 -24.28 -7.91 -9.73
C ARG A 340 -23.60 -8.76 -10.80
N TYR A 341 -24.22 -9.86 -11.22
CA TYR A 341 -23.67 -10.71 -12.28
C TYR A 341 -23.61 -9.98 -13.61
N LYS A 342 -24.66 -9.25 -13.98
CA LYS A 342 -24.63 -8.47 -15.23
C LYS A 342 -23.59 -7.37 -15.20
N LEU A 343 -23.44 -6.66 -14.08
CA LEU A 343 -22.41 -5.63 -13.94
C LEU A 343 -21.01 -6.24 -14.01
N HIS A 344 -20.78 -7.42 -13.41
CA HIS A 344 -19.50 -8.12 -13.50
C HIS A 344 -19.17 -8.52 -14.94
N ASP A 345 -20.13 -9.11 -15.66
CA ASP A 345 -20.02 -9.46 -17.07
C ASP A 345 -19.64 -8.23 -17.94
N LEU A 346 -20.35 -7.12 -17.76
CA LEU A 346 -20.12 -5.88 -18.50
C LEU A 346 -18.81 -5.15 -18.14
N THR A 347 -18.13 -5.51 -17.06
CA THR A 347 -16.99 -4.73 -16.55
C THR A 347 -15.75 -5.54 -16.23
N ALA A 348 -15.83 -6.87 -16.43
CA ALA A 348 -14.82 -7.84 -16.01
C ALA A 348 -14.40 -7.66 -14.53
N GLY A 349 -15.29 -7.22 -13.65
CA GLY A 349 -15.00 -7.02 -12.24
C GLY A 349 -14.03 -5.86 -11.94
N ILE A 350 -13.91 -4.87 -12.83
CA ILE A 350 -13.08 -3.67 -12.61
C ILE A 350 -13.93 -2.56 -11.94
N PRO A 351 -13.63 -2.17 -10.68
CA PRO A 351 -14.44 -1.22 -9.92
C PRO A 351 -14.66 0.13 -10.60
N ALA A 352 -13.63 0.76 -11.18
CA ALA A 352 -13.78 2.07 -11.83
C ALA A 352 -14.77 2.03 -13.01
N ILE A 353 -14.75 0.94 -13.79
CA ILE A 353 -15.69 0.74 -14.90
C ILE A 353 -17.10 0.50 -14.33
N ALA A 354 -17.23 -0.33 -13.29
CA ALA A 354 -18.52 -0.59 -12.64
C ALA A 354 -19.18 0.66 -12.06
N VAL A 355 -18.43 1.48 -11.31
CA VAL A 355 -18.90 2.77 -10.81
C VAL A 355 -19.35 3.66 -11.97
N SER A 356 -18.57 3.75 -13.05
CA SER A 356 -18.90 4.56 -14.22
C SER A 356 -20.17 4.08 -14.94
N VAL A 357 -20.33 2.77 -15.13
CA VAL A 357 -21.51 2.17 -15.78
C VAL A 357 -22.76 2.39 -14.93
N VAL A 358 -22.69 2.14 -13.62
CA VAL A 358 -23.84 2.37 -12.72
C VAL A 358 -24.19 3.86 -12.68
N GLN A 359 -23.20 4.74 -12.51
CA GLN A 359 -23.43 6.19 -12.51
C GLN A 359 -24.10 6.66 -13.81
N ALA A 360 -23.59 6.25 -14.97
CA ALA A 360 -24.18 6.57 -16.26
C ALA A 360 -25.61 6.02 -16.40
N THR A 361 -25.85 4.82 -15.85
CA THR A 361 -27.18 4.18 -15.87
C THR A 361 -28.17 4.92 -14.98
N LEU A 362 -27.80 5.28 -13.76
CA LEU A 362 -28.65 6.08 -12.87
C LEU A 362 -28.94 7.46 -13.49
N ARG A 363 -27.96 8.09 -14.14
CA ARG A 363 -28.18 9.35 -14.87
C ARG A 363 -29.14 9.18 -16.04
N PHE A 364 -28.96 8.13 -16.84
CA PHE A 364 -29.86 7.80 -17.94
C PHE A 364 -31.30 7.60 -17.44
N LEU A 365 -31.48 6.83 -16.36
CA LEU A 365 -32.78 6.58 -15.75
C LEU A 365 -33.42 7.87 -15.21
N SER A 366 -32.64 8.81 -14.66
CA SER A 366 -33.15 10.07 -14.12
C SER A 366 -33.85 10.99 -15.15
N TYR A 367 -33.72 10.73 -16.45
CA TYR A 367 -34.44 11.46 -17.49
C TYR A 367 -35.89 10.98 -17.70
N PHE A 368 -36.24 9.82 -17.15
CA PHE A 368 -37.58 9.25 -17.27
C PHE A 368 -38.46 9.64 -16.09
N GLU A 369 -39.78 9.54 -16.29
CA GLU A 369 -40.79 9.66 -15.23
C GLU A 369 -40.53 8.62 -14.13
N ALA A 370 -40.86 8.95 -12.88
CA ALA A 370 -40.55 8.14 -11.69
C ALA A 370 -40.99 6.66 -11.77
N SER A 371 -42.10 6.38 -12.48
CA SER A 371 -42.61 5.01 -12.72
C SER A 371 -41.76 4.17 -13.67
N LYS A 372 -40.88 4.80 -14.46
CA LYS A 372 -39.99 4.18 -15.46
C LYS A 372 -38.51 4.19 -15.01
N GLN A 373 -38.20 4.71 -13.83
CA GLN A 373 -36.85 4.75 -13.27
C GLN A 373 -36.45 3.39 -12.65
N THR A 374 -36.50 2.34 -13.46
CA THR A 374 -36.28 0.95 -13.03
C THR A 374 -34.85 0.54 -13.36
N LEU A 375 -34.04 0.25 -12.33
CA LEU A 375 -32.70 -0.31 -12.52
C LEU A 375 -32.81 -1.79 -12.88
N THR A 376 -32.42 -2.14 -14.11
CA THR A 376 -32.46 -3.52 -14.62
C THR A 376 -31.14 -3.93 -15.27
N ALA A 377 -30.92 -5.23 -15.42
CA ALA A 377 -29.79 -5.78 -16.16
C ALA A 377 -29.77 -5.26 -17.61
N SER A 378 -30.94 -5.15 -18.24
CA SER A 378 -31.10 -4.59 -19.59
C SER A 378 -30.75 -3.11 -19.67
N ALA A 379 -31.05 -2.32 -18.64
CA ALA A 379 -30.67 -0.90 -18.59
C ALA A 379 -29.15 -0.74 -18.49
N LEU A 380 -28.48 -1.53 -17.64
CA LEU A 380 -27.01 -1.56 -17.55
C LEU A 380 -26.38 -1.92 -18.90
N GLU A 381 -26.88 -2.96 -19.55
CA GLU A 381 -26.40 -3.40 -20.86
C GLU A 381 -26.62 -2.36 -21.95
N HIS A 382 -27.80 -1.76 -21.99
CA HIS A 382 -28.12 -0.70 -22.95
C HIS A 382 -27.15 0.47 -22.82
N VAL A 383 -26.93 0.95 -21.60
CA VAL A 383 -26.03 2.08 -21.33
C VAL A 383 -24.59 1.71 -21.64
N PHE A 384 -24.15 0.50 -21.27
CA PHE A 384 -22.81 0.00 -21.61
C PHE A 384 -22.58 -0.01 -23.12
N LEU A 385 -23.49 -0.61 -23.90
CA LEU A 385 -23.35 -0.69 -25.36
C LEU A 385 -23.43 0.67 -26.05
N LYS A 386 -24.11 1.66 -25.46
CA LYS A 386 -24.23 3.01 -26.03
C LYS A 386 -23.09 3.94 -25.66
N GLN A 387 -22.61 3.89 -24.42
CA GLN A 387 -21.67 4.87 -23.87
C GLN A 387 -20.27 4.30 -23.62
N PHE A 388 -20.13 2.98 -23.51
CA PHE A 388 -18.88 2.29 -23.15
C PHE A 388 -18.46 1.24 -24.19
N SER A 389 -19.03 1.28 -25.40
CA SER A 389 -18.71 0.32 -26.48
C SER A 389 -17.23 0.17 -26.84
N PRO A 390 -16.35 1.20 -26.68
CA PRO A 390 -14.90 1.01 -26.87
C PRO A 390 -14.27 0.01 -25.89
N LEU A 391 -14.89 -0.22 -24.72
CA LEU A 391 -14.40 -1.16 -23.70
C LEU A 391 -14.83 -2.61 -23.97
N SER A 392 -15.79 -2.86 -24.87
CA SER A 392 -16.29 -4.21 -25.16
C SER A 392 -15.17 -5.18 -25.59
N GLY A 393 -14.23 -4.71 -26.42
CA GLY A 393 -13.07 -5.51 -26.86
C GLY A 393 -12.12 -5.87 -25.71
N PRO A 394 -11.60 -4.88 -24.95
CA PRO A 394 -10.78 -5.14 -23.77
C PRO A 394 -11.45 -6.07 -22.74
N ILE A 395 -12.74 -5.89 -22.47
CA ILE A 395 -13.49 -6.71 -21.51
C ILE A 395 -13.66 -8.15 -22.02
N ALA A 396 -14.01 -8.32 -23.29
CA ALA A 396 -14.07 -9.65 -23.90
C ALA A 396 -12.70 -10.36 -23.85
N ALA A 397 -11.61 -9.61 -24.04
CA ALA A 397 -10.25 -10.14 -23.91
C ALA A 397 -9.92 -10.56 -22.47
N LEU A 398 -10.36 -9.81 -21.45
CA LEU A 398 -10.22 -10.19 -20.04
C LEU A 398 -10.99 -11.47 -19.69
N HIS A 399 -12.24 -11.58 -20.13
CA HIS A 399 -13.04 -12.80 -19.92
C HIS A 399 -12.47 -14.02 -20.64
N SER A 400 -11.91 -13.81 -21.84
CA SER A 400 -11.33 -14.87 -22.68
C SER A 400 -9.86 -15.16 -22.39
N MET A 401 -9.25 -14.56 -21.35
CA MET A 401 -7.86 -14.79 -20.95
C MET A 401 -7.51 -16.28 -20.78
N ARG A 402 -8.50 -17.14 -20.50
CA ARG A 402 -8.29 -18.59 -20.38
C ARG A 402 -8.24 -19.35 -21.72
N VAL A 403 -8.59 -18.70 -22.84
CA VAL A 403 -8.88 -19.40 -24.12
C VAL A 403 -8.20 -18.74 -25.33
N ARG A 404 -7.94 -17.43 -25.34
CA ARG A 404 -7.36 -16.72 -26.50
C ARG A 404 -6.31 -15.68 -26.14
N SER A 405 -5.35 -15.48 -27.04
CA SER A 405 -4.28 -14.49 -26.92
C SER A 405 -4.70 -13.06 -27.28
N ASP A 406 -6.00 -12.77 -27.31
CA ASP A 406 -6.58 -11.51 -27.81
C ASP A 406 -6.26 -10.31 -26.89
N TYR A 407 -5.97 -10.58 -25.60
CA TYR A 407 -5.55 -9.57 -24.63
C TYR A 407 -4.25 -8.85 -25.02
N LYS A 408 -3.40 -9.46 -25.86
CA LYS A 408 -2.13 -8.87 -26.33
C LYS A 408 -2.33 -7.62 -27.20
N ALA A 409 -3.54 -7.41 -27.73
CA ALA A 409 -3.87 -6.22 -28.50
C ALA A 409 -3.95 -4.94 -27.63
N TYR A 410 -4.16 -5.08 -26.32
CA TYR A 410 -4.40 -3.96 -25.41
C TYR A 410 -3.18 -3.70 -24.52
N GLU A 411 -2.67 -2.47 -24.49
CA GLU A 411 -1.43 -2.10 -23.78
C GLU A 411 -1.46 -2.49 -22.30
N ASP A 412 -2.53 -2.17 -21.59
CA ASP A 412 -2.71 -2.47 -20.16
C ASP A 412 -2.81 -3.98 -19.87
N LEU A 413 -3.15 -4.80 -20.86
CA LEU A 413 -3.35 -6.24 -20.70
C LEU A 413 -2.16 -7.07 -21.19
N LYS A 414 -1.26 -6.51 -22.02
CA LYS A 414 -0.02 -7.19 -22.46
C LYS A 414 0.80 -7.78 -21.29
N PRO A 415 1.01 -7.08 -20.17
CA PRO A 415 1.84 -7.56 -19.07
C PRO A 415 1.20 -8.71 -18.27
N MET A 416 -0.11 -8.96 -18.44
CA MET A 416 -0.82 -10.09 -17.81
C MET A 416 -0.28 -11.45 -18.26
N ARG A 417 0.44 -11.50 -19.40
CA ARG A 417 1.18 -12.69 -19.85
C ARG A 417 2.18 -13.18 -18.79
N LEU A 418 2.74 -12.31 -17.97
CA LEU A 418 3.68 -12.74 -16.92
C LEU A 418 2.99 -13.55 -15.82
N LEU A 419 1.73 -13.24 -15.50
CA LEU A 419 0.94 -14.04 -14.57
C LEU A 419 0.69 -15.45 -15.12
N GLU A 420 0.56 -15.60 -16.45
CA GLU A 420 0.52 -16.91 -17.12
C GLU A 420 1.89 -17.60 -17.11
N MET A 421 3.00 -16.86 -17.29
CA MET A 421 4.36 -17.41 -17.38
C MET A 421 4.99 -17.76 -16.02
N VAL A 422 4.56 -17.13 -14.92
CA VAL A 422 4.89 -17.54 -13.54
C VAL A 422 4.04 -18.76 -13.13
N ASN A 423 2.95 -19.02 -13.87
CA ASN A 423 2.05 -20.15 -13.66
C ASN A 423 1.96 -21.10 -14.89
N PRO A 424 3.06 -21.50 -15.56
CA PRO A 424 2.93 -21.99 -16.93
C PRO A 424 2.65 -23.50 -17.02
N LYS A 425 2.94 -24.32 -15.99
CA LYS A 425 2.81 -25.80 -16.09
C LYS A 425 2.49 -26.58 -14.80
N ASN A 426 2.25 -25.94 -13.64
CA ASN A 426 2.00 -26.64 -12.36
C ASN A 426 0.56 -26.52 -11.81
N ALA A 427 -0.38 -25.96 -12.58
CA ALA A 427 -1.74 -25.68 -12.10
C ALA A 427 -2.61 -26.91 -11.78
N HIS A 428 -2.21 -28.14 -12.16
CA HIS A 428 -2.97 -29.34 -11.81
C HIS A 428 -2.53 -30.04 -10.52
N HIS A 429 -1.37 -29.68 -9.93
CA HIS A 429 -0.91 -30.35 -8.70
C HIS A 429 -0.92 -29.45 -7.45
N ASP A 430 -0.94 -28.13 -7.62
CA ASP A 430 -0.90 -27.20 -6.48
C ASP A 430 -2.13 -26.28 -6.36
N VAL A 431 -3.07 -26.21 -7.31
CA VAL A 431 -4.29 -25.40 -7.11
C VAL A 431 -5.21 -26.03 -6.06
N GLU A 432 -5.31 -27.35 -6.00
CA GLU A 432 -6.02 -28.02 -4.88
C GLU A 432 -5.28 -27.84 -3.57
N LYS A 433 -3.95 -27.85 -3.55
CA LYS A 433 -3.17 -27.60 -2.32
C LYS A 433 -3.23 -26.14 -1.89
N LEU A 434 -3.18 -25.17 -2.80
CA LEU A 434 -3.35 -23.75 -2.53
C LEU A 434 -4.77 -23.45 -2.10
N LYS A 435 -5.79 -24.02 -2.76
CA LYS A 435 -7.19 -23.92 -2.30
C LYS A 435 -7.39 -24.63 -0.96
N ALA A 436 -6.70 -25.73 -0.69
CA ALA A 436 -6.72 -26.40 0.60
C ALA A 436 -5.97 -25.61 1.67
N VAL A 437 -4.89 -24.92 1.33
CA VAL A 437 -4.15 -24.03 2.24
C VAL A 437 -4.93 -22.75 2.49
N GLU A 438 -5.57 -22.16 1.48
CA GLU A 438 -6.49 -21.03 1.60
C GLU A 438 -7.77 -21.42 2.34
N SER A 439 -8.35 -22.59 2.09
CA SER A 439 -9.52 -23.06 2.82
C SER A 439 -9.16 -23.38 4.26
N LYS A 440 -7.98 -23.97 4.51
CA LYS A 440 -7.45 -24.22 5.84
C LYS A 440 -7.07 -22.91 6.54
N ALA A 441 -6.53 -21.92 5.83
CA ALA A 441 -6.27 -20.59 6.38
C ALA A 441 -7.56 -19.82 6.67
N LYS A 442 -8.59 -19.94 5.81
CA LYS A 442 -9.93 -19.41 6.06
C LYS A 442 -10.63 -20.13 7.20
N GLN A 443 -10.49 -21.44 7.32
CA GLN A 443 -11.00 -22.22 8.46
C GLN A 443 -10.26 -21.84 9.73
N MET A 444 -8.93 -21.73 9.72
CA MET A 444 -8.13 -21.27 10.86
C MET A 444 -8.46 -19.82 11.22
N MET A 445 -8.75 -18.95 10.25
CA MET A 445 -9.16 -17.56 10.49
C MET A 445 -10.60 -17.50 11.04
N GLN A 446 -11.50 -18.35 10.55
CA GLN A 446 -12.85 -18.49 11.08
C GLN A 446 -12.85 -19.12 12.47
N GLU A 447 -12.01 -20.13 12.74
CA GLU A 447 -11.77 -20.72 14.05
C GLU A 447 -11.16 -19.68 14.99
N TYR A 448 -10.17 -18.92 14.54
CA TYR A 448 -9.60 -17.78 15.28
C TYR A 448 -10.68 -16.73 15.60
N GLU A 449 -11.53 -16.35 14.64
CA GLU A 449 -12.66 -15.42 14.88
C GLU A 449 -13.72 -16.00 15.83
N ARG A 450 -14.00 -17.30 15.75
CA ARG A 450 -14.96 -18.02 16.60
C ARG A 450 -14.44 -18.21 18.02
N ASP A 451 -13.14 -18.45 18.17
CA ASP A 451 -12.44 -18.61 19.45
C ASP A 451 -12.18 -17.24 20.10
N ASN A 452 -11.92 -16.19 19.30
CA ASN A 452 -11.75 -14.82 19.79
C ASN A 452 -13.05 -14.17 20.26
N ALA A 453 -14.22 -14.65 19.83
CA ALA A 453 -15.50 -14.23 20.42
C ALA A 453 -15.60 -14.59 21.92
N LYS A 454 -14.73 -15.48 22.42
CA LYS A 454 -14.63 -15.89 23.83
C LYS A 454 -13.39 -15.35 24.55
N LEU A 455 -12.54 -14.55 23.92
CA LEU A 455 -11.44 -13.90 24.65
C LEU A 455 -12.00 -12.81 25.57
N LEU A 456 -12.04 -13.16 26.85
CA LEU A 456 -12.22 -12.25 27.97
C LEU A 456 -11.37 -10.99 27.76
N ARG A 457 -11.99 -9.81 27.91
CA ARG A 457 -11.29 -8.54 28.17
C ARG A 457 -10.45 -8.72 29.44
N GLY A 458 -9.18 -9.08 29.30
CA GLY A 458 -8.25 -9.33 30.39
C GLY A 458 -6.82 -9.12 29.95
N LYS A 459 -5.99 -8.54 30.84
CA LYS A 459 -4.57 -8.22 30.56
C LYS A 459 -3.81 -9.48 30.12
N VAL A 460 -3.20 -9.42 28.94
CA VAL A 460 -2.27 -10.44 28.46
C VAL A 460 -1.06 -10.47 29.40
N GLN A 461 -0.80 -11.62 30.04
CA GLN A 461 0.47 -11.87 30.70
C GLN A 461 1.54 -12.13 29.64
N VAL A 462 2.49 -11.21 29.53
CA VAL A 462 3.72 -11.40 28.76
C VAL A 462 4.59 -12.41 29.50
N ILE A 463 4.84 -13.57 28.88
CA ILE A 463 5.86 -14.50 29.38
C ILE A 463 7.22 -13.79 29.23
N PRO A 464 8.01 -13.61 30.30
CA PRO A 464 9.30 -12.94 30.18
C PRO A 464 10.22 -13.76 29.27
N HIS A 465 10.89 -13.06 28.36
CA HIS A 465 11.91 -13.61 27.48
C HIS A 465 13.00 -14.28 28.33
N LYS A 466 13.09 -15.61 28.27
CA LYS A 466 14.25 -16.33 28.81
C LYS A 466 15.43 -16.06 27.85
N PRO A 467 16.55 -15.47 28.30
CA PRO A 467 17.69 -15.26 27.41
C PRO A 467 18.20 -16.62 26.90
N PRO A 468 18.77 -16.68 25.69
CA PRO A 468 19.34 -17.91 25.16
C PRO A 468 20.45 -18.39 26.10
N ARG A 469 20.39 -19.66 26.50
CA ARG A 469 21.42 -20.28 27.33
C ARG A 469 22.76 -20.25 26.59
N THR A 470 23.82 -19.80 27.26
CA THR A 470 25.18 -19.84 26.69
C THR A 470 25.70 -21.28 26.66
N ALA A 471 26.66 -21.60 25.77
CA ALA A 471 27.23 -22.95 25.67
C ALA A 471 27.81 -23.47 27.01
N TYR A 472 28.28 -22.57 27.88
CA TYR A 472 28.73 -22.87 29.25
C TYR A 472 27.60 -23.29 30.21
N GLU A 473 26.36 -22.83 29.98
CA GLU A 473 25.19 -23.23 30.80
C GLU A 473 24.62 -24.59 30.39
N VAL A 474 24.94 -25.08 29.18
CA VAL A 474 24.54 -26.40 28.71
C VAL A 474 25.37 -27.49 29.40
N ASP A 475 26.69 -27.29 29.53
CA ASP A 475 27.57 -28.25 30.22
C ASP A 475 27.30 -28.32 31.73
N ALA A 476 27.05 -27.18 32.39
CA ALA A 476 26.67 -27.17 33.82
C ALA A 476 25.31 -27.83 34.08
N SER A 477 24.38 -27.78 33.11
CA SER A 477 23.10 -28.50 33.20
C SER A 477 23.24 -30.01 32.99
N GLN A 478 24.15 -30.45 32.11
CA GLN A 478 24.39 -31.87 31.88
C GLN A 478 25.18 -32.55 33.02
N GLU A 479 26.05 -31.82 33.74
CA GLU A 479 26.69 -32.33 34.95
C GLU A 479 25.76 -32.32 36.18
N SER A 480 24.88 -31.33 36.31
CA SER A 480 23.90 -31.29 37.42
C SER A 480 22.76 -32.31 37.27
N ASP A 481 22.33 -32.63 36.04
CA ASP A 481 21.36 -33.70 35.77
C ASP A 481 21.95 -35.11 36.05
N LYS A 482 23.28 -35.28 35.97
CA LYS A 482 23.97 -36.51 36.40
C LYS A 482 24.12 -36.63 37.92
N MET A 483 23.92 -35.55 38.67
CA MET A 483 23.98 -35.53 40.15
C MET A 483 22.60 -35.38 40.82
N SER A 484 21.51 -35.71 40.10
CA SER A 484 20.18 -35.82 40.72
C SER A 484 20.16 -36.99 41.73
N PRO A 485 19.47 -36.86 42.89
CA PRO A 485 19.35 -37.93 43.89
C PRO A 485 18.82 -39.26 43.32
N ASP A 486 18.03 -39.20 42.23
CA ASP A 486 17.46 -40.37 41.57
C ASP A 486 18.50 -41.17 40.76
N ASN A 487 19.57 -40.51 40.28
CA ASN A 487 20.71 -41.17 39.61
C ASN A 487 21.74 -41.74 40.59
N PHE A 488 21.74 -41.29 41.85
CA PHE A 488 22.63 -41.83 42.89
C PHE A 488 22.13 -43.16 43.45
N LEU A 489 20.81 -43.39 43.44
CA LEU A 489 20.17 -44.63 43.88
C LEU A 489 20.28 -45.77 42.85
N SER A 490 20.41 -45.47 41.56
CA SER A 490 20.63 -46.48 40.50
C SER A 490 22.08 -46.96 40.41
N MET A 491 23.04 -46.25 41.03
CA MET A 491 24.44 -46.70 41.14
C MET A 491 24.74 -47.52 42.40
N LEU A 492 23.77 -47.65 43.33
CA LEU A 492 23.94 -48.33 44.63
C LEU A 492 23.07 -49.59 44.80
N GLY A 493 22.50 -50.12 43.71
CA GLY A 493 21.64 -51.30 43.76
C GLY A 493 21.81 -52.20 42.55
N GLU A 494 22.81 -53.07 42.60
CA GLU A 494 22.82 -54.46 42.11
C GLU A 494 24.16 -55.08 42.57
N ASP A 495 24.07 -56.27 43.18
CA ASP A 495 25.14 -57.01 43.87
C ASP A 495 26.38 -57.34 43.02
#